data_AF-A0A969E600-F1
#
_entry.id   AF-A0A969E600-F1
#
_cell.length_a   1.000
_cell.length_b   1.000
_cell.length_c   1.000
_cell.angle_alpha   90.00
_cell.angle_beta   90.00
_cell.angle_gamma   90.00
#
_symmetry.space_group_name_H-M   'P 1'
#
loop_
_entity.id
_entity.type
_entity.pdbx_description
1 polymer ?
#
loop_
_entity_poly.entity_id
_entity_poly.type
_entity_poly.pdbx_seq_one_letter_code
_entity_poly.pdbx_strand_id
1 'polypeptide(L)'
;MRIAIHQPNYFPWLGYFYKIWASDKFVFHDNVEFTKKSYTKRVFIRKSPDSHLSQYLSVPLRQHSDFDLIKNLTICNNINWQEKHINKIYYVYHRTPFFAEYFPILKQSLLKSEENNFLSDINAQLITTISDFIGIKTPFFFSSQLPLKVAKADVYNAEIAHFFRLMNI
;
A
#
# COMPACT_ATOMS: atom_id res chain seq x y z
N MET A 1 13.68 12.85 15.65
CA MET A 1 12.57 12.51 14.74
C MET A 1 13.01 11.42 13.76
N ARG A 2 12.29 10.29 13.75
CA ARG A 2 12.45 9.15 12.86
C ARG A 2 11.38 9.23 11.77
N ILE A 3 11.80 9.27 10.51
CA ILE A 3 10.91 9.30 9.35
C ILE A 3 11.14 8.01 8.58
N ALA A 4 10.07 7.25 8.34
CA ALA A 4 10.09 6.11 7.45
C ALA A 4 9.53 6.53 6.08
N ILE A 5 10.26 6.20 5.02
CA ILE A 5 9.85 6.48 3.64
C ILE A 5 9.82 5.14 2.90
N HIS A 6 8.70 4.81 2.26
CA HIS A 6 8.57 3.55 1.52
C HIS A 6 7.48 3.61 0.46
N GLN A 7 7.65 2.91 -0.66
CA GLN A 7 6.59 2.77 -1.65
C GLN A 7 5.33 2.17 -1.02
N PRO A 8 4.13 2.65 -1.41
CA PRO A 8 2.87 2.06 -0.97
C PRO A 8 2.70 0.68 -1.63
N ASN A 9 2.73 -0.39 -0.82
CA ASN A 9 2.64 -1.78 -1.30
C ASN A 9 1.24 -2.34 -1.15
N TYR A 10 0.83 -3.23 -2.05
CA TYR A 10 -0.44 -3.93 -1.94
C TYR A 10 -0.32 -5.03 -0.86
N PHE A 11 -1.09 -4.92 0.23
CA PHE A 11 -1.04 -5.82 1.39
C PHE A 11 0.40 -6.16 1.85
N PRO A 12 1.12 -5.20 2.45
CA PRO A 12 2.52 -5.42 2.78
C PRO A 12 2.72 -6.42 3.92
N TRP A 13 3.94 -6.94 4.04
CA TRP A 13 4.34 -7.85 5.11
C TRP A 13 4.41 -7.13 6.48
N LEU A 14 4.41 -7.89 7.57
CA LEU A 14 4.38 -7.36 8.94
C LEU A 14 5.52 -6.36 9.25
N GLY A 15 6.71 -6.58 8.69
CA GLY A 15 7.85 -5.67 8.84
C GLY A 15 7.61 -4.26 8.26
N TYR A 16 6.67 -4.11 7.32
CA TYR A 16 6.23 -2.80 6.85
C TYR A 16 5.47 -2.06 7.94
N PHE A 17 4.54 -2.73 8.64
CA PHE A 17 3.80 -2.14 9.75
C PHE A 17 4.68 -1.87 10.96
N TYR A 18 5.65 -2.73 11.26
CA TYR A 18 6.67 -2.44 12.25
C TYR A 18 7.44 -1.16 11.92
N LYS A 19 7.80 -0.95 10.65
CA LYS A 19 8.47 0.27 10.18
C LYS A 19 7.59 1.51 10.37
N ILE A 20 6.29 1.41 10.09
CA ILE A 20 5.33 2.50 10.37
C ILE A 20 5.33 2.80 11.88
N TRP A 21 5.07 1.78 12.70
CA TRP A 21 4.97 1.89 14.16
C TRP A 21 6.24 2.47 14.81
N ALA A 22 7.42 2.08 14.32
CA ALA A 22 8.71 2.55 14.83
C ALA A 22 9.10 3.96 14.35
N SER A 23 8.28 4.61 13.52
CA SER A 23 8.54 5.94 12.98
C SER A 23 7.62 6.99 13.60
N ASP A 24 8.12 8.22 13.73
CA ASP A 24 7.32 9.35 14.18
C ASP A 24 6.44 9.86 13.02
N LYS A 25 6.84 9.57 11.77
CA LYS A 25 6.11 9.84 10.52
C LYS A 25 6.36 8.79 9.47
N PHE A 26 5.32 8.46 8.70
CA PHE A 26 5.43 7.58 7.56
C PHE A 26 5.10 8.31 6.26
N VAL A 27 5.97 8.20 5.27
CA VAL A 27 5.81 8.82 3.95
C VAL A 27 5.66 7.72 2.89
N PHE A 28 4.49 7.66 2.27
CA PHE A 28 4.27 6.86 1.06
C PHE A 28 5.09 7.46 -0.08
N HIS A 29 6.08 6.71 -0.53
CA HIS A 29 6.97 7.10 -1.61
C HIS A 29 6.36 6.72 -2.96
N ASP A 30 5.40 7.53 -3.40
CA ASP A 30 4.63 7.38 -4.63
C ASP A 30 5.24 8.16 -5.82
N ASN A 31 6.15 9.10 -5.55
CA ASN A 31 6.86 9.89 -6.56
C ASN A 31 8.15 9.20 -7.06
N VAL A 32 8.09 7.89 -7.30
CA VAL A 32 9.18 7.07 -7.86
C VAL A 32 8.67 6.17 -8.96
N GLU A 33 9.56 5.75 -9.85
CA GLU A 33 9.28 4.82 -10.94
C GLU A 33 8.74 3.50 -10.41
N PHE A 34 7.72 2.97 -11.09
CA PHE A 34 7.14 1.68 -10.79
C PHE A 34 7.98 0.54 -11.36
N THR A 35 8.41 -0.37 -10.49
CA THR A 35 9.07 -1.60 -10.94
C THR A 35 8.05 -2.74 -11.08
N LYS A 36 7.92 -3.34 -12.26
CA LYS A 36 6.98 -4.46 -12.55
C LYS A 36 7.11 -5.66 -11.59
N LYS A 37 8.32 -5.92 -11.09
CA LYS A 37 8.59 -7.04 -10.18
C LYS A 37 8.23 -6.75 -8.71
N SER A 38 7.95 -5.49 -8.37
CA SER A 38 7.64 -5.05 -7.01
C SER A 38 6.33 -5.64 -6.46
N TYR A 39 6.12 -5.41 -5.16
CA TYR A 39 4.88 -5.71 -4.45
C TYR A 39 3.88 -4.54 -4.48
N THR A 40 4.19 -3.46 -5.20
CA THR A 40 3.30 -2.27 -5.30
C THR A 40 1.93 -2.65 -5.86
N LYS A 41 1.85 -3.56 -6.84
CA LYS A 41 0.54 -3.96 -7.41
C LYS A 41 0.05 -5.35 -7.01
N ARG A 42 0.82 -6.10 -6.23
CA ARG A 42 0.56 -7.53 -6.00
C ARG A 42 1.13 -8.06 -4.70
N VAL A 43 0.46 -9.07 -4.16
CA VAL A 43 0.86 -9.79 -2.95
C VAL A 43 0.72 -11.29 -3.17
N PHE A 44 1.56 -12.08 -2.50
CA PHE A 44 1.38 -13.53 -2.45
C PHE A 44 0.35 -13.92 -1.38
N ILE A 45 -0.52 -14.85 -1.73
CA ILE A 45 -1.40 -15.56 -0.80
C ILE A 45 -1.31 -17.07 -1.07
N ARG A 46 -1.76 -17.91 -0.14
CA ARG A 46 -1.83 -19.36 -0.38
C ARG A 46 -2.79 -19.69 -1.53
N LYS A 47 -2.53 -20.79 -2.24
CA LYS A 47 -3.40 -21.24 -3.34
C LYS A 47 -4.78 -21.71 -2.86
N SER A 48 -4.81 -22.39 -1.72
CA SER A 48 -5.98 -22.92 -1.01
C SER A 48 -5.66 -22.97 0.49
N PRO A 49 -6.64 -23.23 1.39
CA PRO A 49 -6.42 -23.23 2.84
C PRO A 49 -5.20 -24.06 3.30
N ASP A 50 -5.05 -25.26 2.75
CA ASP A 50 -4.03 -26.25 3.16
C ASP A 50 -2.83 -26.33 2.21
N SER A 51 -2.71 -25.43 1.23
CA SER A 51 -1.64 -25.47 0.24
C SER A 51 -0.38 -24.74 0.71
N HIS A 52 0.79 -25.39 0.53
CA HIS A 52 2.10 -24.76 0.66
C HIS A 52 2.48 -23.87 -0.54
N LEU A 53 1.78 -24.02 -1.67
CA LEU A 53 1.97 -23.19 -2.84
C LEU A 53 1.27 -21.84 -2.69
N SER A 54 1.87 -20.81 -3.27
CA SER A 54 1.35 -19.44 -3.29
C SER A 54 0.91 -19.01 -4.69
N GLN A 55 0.06 -18.00 -4.75
CA GLN A 55 -0.33 -17.29 -5.97
C GLN A 55 -0.40 -15.79 -5.72
N TYR A 56 -0.34 -15.00 -6.79
CA TYR A 56 -0.53 -13.56 -6.69
C TYR A 56 -2.01 -13.19 -6.62
N LEU A 57 -2.35 -12.29 -5.70
CA LEU A 57 -3.41 -11.31 -5.94
C LEU A 57 -2.77 -10.10 -6.61
N SER A 58 -3.30 -9.67 -7.75
CA SER A 58 -2.74 -8.54 -8.52
C SER A 58 -3.83 -7.53 -8.83
N VAL A 59 -3.61 -6.28 -8.43
CA VAL A 59 -4.46 -5.16 -8.82
C VAL A 59 -4.30 -4.94 -10.32
N PRO A 60 -5.40 -4.94 -11.11
CA PRO A 60 -5.32 -4.74 -12.54
C PRO A 60 -5.04 -3.27 -12.83
N LEU A 61 -4.01 -3.01 -13.63
CA LEU A 61 -3.65 -1.66 -14.05
C LEU A 61 -4.08 -1.44 -15.49
N ARG A 62 -4.39 -0.19 -15.83
CA ARG A 62 -4.45 0.23 -17.24
C ARG A 62 -3.06 0.16 -17.87
N GLN A 63 -3.00 0.39 -19.19
CA GLN A 63 -1.73 0.51 -19.89
C GLN A 63 -0.91 1.66 -19.27
N HIS A 64 0.36 1.39 -19.03
CA HIS A 64 1.32 2.31 -18.43
C HIS A 64 2.70 2.05 -19.04
N SER A 65 3.58 3.04 -18.97
CA SER A 65 4.99 2.96 -19.35
C SER A 65 5.80 2.23 -18.29
N ASP A 66 6.96 1.71 -18.69
CA ASP A 66 7.93 1.10 -17.77
C ASP A 66 8.59 2.14 -16.85
N PHE A 67 8.48 3.43 -17.19
CA PHE A 67 9.03 4.56 -16.45
C PHE A 67 7.96 5.38 -15.70
N ASP A 68 6.71 4.90 -15.68
CA ASP A 68 5.64 5.63 -14.99
C ASP A 68 5.88 5.64 -13.48
N LEU A 69 5.63 6.80 -12.87
CA LEU A 69 5.66 6.96 -11.42
C LEU A 69 4.49 6.24 -10.78
N ILE A 70 4.68 5.70 -9.57
CA ILE A 70 3.64 4.97 -8.83
C ILE A 70 2.35 5.80 -8.69
N LYS A 71 2.47 7.11 -8.40
CA LYS A 71 1.33 8.04 -8.28
C LYS A 71 0.50 8.19 -9.56
N ASN A 72 1.05 7.86 -10.72
CA ASN A 72 0.37 7.99 -12.02
C ASN A 72 -0.32 6.68 -12.45
N LEU A 73 -0.08 5.56 -11.75
CA LEU A 73 -0.64 4.27 -12.13
C LEU A 73 -2.14 4.22 -11.85
N THR A 74 -2.92 4.06 -12.92
CA THR A 74 -4.38 3.97 -12.84
C THR A 74 -4.88 2.54 -12.90
N ILE A 75 -5.99 2.29 -12.22
CA ILE A 75 -6.57 0.95 -12.07
C ILE A 75 -7.56 0.66 -13.20
N CYS A 76 -7.61 -0.60 -13.60
CA CYS A 76 -8.59 -1.11 -14.54
C CYS A 76 -9.86 -1.55 -13.80
N ASN A 77 -10.73 -0.59 -13.47
CA ASN A 77 -12.00 -0.84 -12.75
C ASN A 77 -13.16 -1.32 -13.66
N ASN A 78 -12.88 -1.67 -14.92
CA ASN A 78 -13.89 -2.32 -15.80
C ASN A 78 -14.12 -3.81 -15.45
N ILE A 79 -13.34 -4.34 -14.52
CA ILE A 79 -13.48 -5.69 -13.97
C ILE A 79 -13.66 -5.60 -12.46
N ASN A 80 -14.48 -6.48 -11.92
CA ASN A 80 -14.73 -6.56 -10.50
C ASN A 80 -13.60 -7.33 -9.78
N TRP A 81 -12.42 -6.72 -9.69
CA TRP A 81 -11.22 -7.35 -9.13
C TRP A 81 -11.24 -7.33 -7.60
N GLN A 82 -11.87 -6.33 -6.99
CA GLN A 82 -12.05 -6.21 -5.55
C GLN A 82 -12.82 -7.42 -5.02
N GLU A 83 -13.98 -7.73 -5.61
CA GLU A 83 -14.78 -8.88 -5.19
C GLU A 83 -14.04 -10.20 -5.43
N LYS A 84 -13.30 -10.33 -6.54
CA LYS A 84 -12.44 -11.50 -6.78
C LYS A 84 -11.39 -11.66 -5.67
N HIS A 85 -10.75 -10.58 -5.25
CA HIS A 85 -9.77 -10.60 -4.16
C HIS A 85 -10.44 -10.93 -2.82
N ILE A 86 -11.57 -10.31 -2.50
CA ILE A 86 -12.36 -10.57 -1.28
C ILE A 86 -12.74 -12.05 -1.19
N ASN A 87 -13.33 -12.59 -2.24
CA ASN A 87 -13.74 -13.99 -2.31
C ASN A 87 -12.54 -14.92 -2.18
N LYS A 88 -11.40 -14.55 -2.76
CA LYS A 88 -10.20 -15.37 -2.67
C LYS A 88 -9.58 -15.35 -1.27
N ILE A 89 -9.51 -14.20 -0.63
CA ILE A 89 -9.06 -14.06 0.77
C ILE A 89 -9.97 -14.87 1.68
N TYR A 90 -11.29 -14.77 1.51
CA TYR A 90 -12.25 -15.56 2.26
C TYR A 90 -12.03 -17.06 2.07
N TYR A 91 -11.98 -17.53 0.84
CA TYR A 91 -11.76 -18.94 0.54
C TYR A 91 -10.52 -19.49 1.24
N VAL A 92 -9.41 -18.75 1.18
CA VAL A 92 -8.12 -19.20 1.73
C VAL A 92 -8.06 -19.11 3.26
N TYR A 93 -8.62 -18.07 3.86
CA TYR A 93 -8.36 -17.74 5.27
C TYR A 93 -9.60 -17.85 6.20
N HIS A 94 -10.81 -18.15 5.71
CA HIS A 94 -12.01 -18.10 6.56
C HIS A 94 -11.99 -18.99 7.81
N ARG A 95 -11.14 -20.02 7.84
CA ARG A 95 -10.96 -20.93 8.99
C ARG A 95 -9.76 -20.60 9.88
N THR A 96 -8.99 -19.57 9.54
CA THR A 96 -7.81 -19.22 10.35
C THR A 96 -8.21 -18.48 11.62
N PRO A 97 -7.42 -18.58 12.69
CA PRO A 97 -7.63 -17.79 13.89
C PRO A 97 -7.82 -16.30 13.58
N PHE A 98 -8.72 -15.66 14.32
CA PHE A 98 -9.08 -14.25 14.21
C PHE A 98 -9.69 -13.78 12.89
N PHE A 99 -9.89 -14.64 11.88
CA PHE A 99 -10.40 -14.21 10.57
C PHE A 99 -11.72 -13.42 10.67
N ALA A 100 -12.65 -13.87 11.52
CA ALA A 100 -13.95 -13.21 11.72
C ALA A 100 -13.83 -11.77 12.25
N GLU A 101 -12.74 -11.45 12.94
CA GLU A 101 -12.46 -10.13 13.48
C GLU A 101 -11.83 -9.22 12.41
N TYR A 102 -10.83 -9.71 11.67
CA TYR A 102 -10.09 -8.90 10.70
C TYR A 102 -10.79 -8.76 9.33
N PHE A 103 -11.47 -9.81 8.86
CA PHE A 103 -11.97 -9.85 7.49
C PHE A 103 -13.04 -8.80 7.16
N PRO A 104 -14.02 -8.48 8.02
CA PRO A 104 -15.02 -7.46 7.71
C PRO A 104 -14.39 -6.09 7.37
N ILE A 105 -13.33 -5.73 8.07
CA ILE A 105 -12.63 -4.45 7.91
C ILE A 105 -11.84 -4.43 6.61
N LEU A 106 -11.10 -5.52 6.32
CA LEU A 106 -10.40 -5.67 5.05
C LEU A 106 -11.38 -5.67 3.86
N LYS A 107 -12.50 -6.38 3.99
CA LYS A 107 -13.57 -6.41 2.99
C LYS A 107 -14.12 -5.01 2.73
N GLN A 108 -14.47 -4.27 3.79
CA GLN A 108 -14.99 -2.92 3.66
C GLN A 108 -13.97 -1.98 3.01
N SER A 109 -12.70 -2.06 3.40
CA SER A 109 -11.65 -1.26 2.79
C SER A 109 -11.43 -1.60 1.31
N LEU A 110 -11.53 -2.88 0.92
CA LEU A 110 -11.44 -3.27 -0.49
C LEU A 110 -12.63 -2.76 -1.29
N LEU A 111 -13.86 -2.88 -0.78
CA LEU A 111 -15.06 -2.36 -1.46
C LEU A 111 -14.99 -0.84 -1.62
N LYS A 112 -14.64 -0.11 -0.57
CA LYS A 112 -14.46 1.35 -0.65
C LYS A 112 -13.37 1.76 -1.64
N SER A 113 -12.39 0.90 -1.91
CA SER A 113 -11.32 1.21 -2.85
C SER A 113 -11.79 1.37 -4.31
N GLU A 114 -13.03 0.98 -4.64
CA GLU A 114 -13.67 1.27 -5.93
C GLU A 114 -13.77 2.76 -6.25
N GLU A 115 -13.82 3.61 -5.22
CA GLU A 115 -13.85 5.08 -5.35
C GLU A 115 -12.48 5.66 -5.80
N ASN A 116 -11.41 4.87 -5.70
CA ASN A 116 -10.06 5.30 -6.04
C ASN A 116 -9.70 4.93 -7.49
N ASN A 117 -9.03 5.87 -8.17
CA ASN A 117 -8.54 5.68 -9.53
C ASN A 117 -7.06 5.29 -9.61
N PHE A 118 -6.28 5.58 -8.56
CA PHE A 118 -4.83 5.38 -8.53
C PHE A 118 -4.40 4.24 -7.60
N LEU A 119 -3.37 3.51 -8.01
CA LEU A 119 -2.81 2.38 -7.24
C LEU A 119 -2.25 2.83 -5.89
N SER A 120 -1.59 3.99 -5.85
CA SER A 120 -1.03 4.57 -4.62
C SER A 120 -2.10 4.77 -3.55
N ASP A 121 -3.29 5.22 -3.97
CA ASP A 121 -4.38 5.61 -3.08
C ASP A 121 -5.05 4.37 -2.47
N ILE A 122 -5.29 3.34 -3.29
CA ILE A 122 -5.78 2.04 -2.80
C ILE A 122 -4.83 1.45 -1.77
N ASN A 123 -3.53 1.41 -2.09
CA ASN A 123 -2.54 0.84 -1.20
C ASN A 123 -2.44 1.63 0.10
N ALA A 124 -2.40 2.96 0.01
CA ALA A 124 -2.38 3.81 1.19
C ALA A 124 -3.63 3.58 2.04
N GLN A 125 -4.83 3.58 1.45
CA GLN A 125 -6.09 3.30 2.16
C GLN A 125 -6.06 1.96 2.89
N LEU A 126 -5.58 0.89 2.24
CA LEU A 126 -5.48 -0.43 2.87
C LEU A 126 -4.47 -0.41 4.03
N ILE A 127 -3.32 0.22 3.84
CA ILE A 127 -2.28 0.32 4.85
C ILE A 127 -2.75 1.16 6.04
N THR A 128 -3.41 2.29 5.83
CA THR A 128 -3.94 3.14 6.89
C THR A 128 -5.06 2.43 7.64
N THR A 129 -5.99 1.79 6.93
CA THR A 129 -7.07 1.01 7.56
C THR A 129 -6.53 -0.10 8.46
N ILE A 130 -5.54 -0.86 7.99
CA ILE A 130 -4.91 -1.90 8.80
C ILE A 130 -4.19 -1.27 9.99
N SER A 131 -3.43 -0.20 9.77
CA SER A 131 -2.67 0.50 10.82
C SER A 131 -3.59 1.02 11.93
N ASP A 132 -4.70 1.66 11.57
CA ASP A 132 -5.70 2.15 12.50
C ASP A 132 -6.30 1.00 13.33
N PHE A 133 -6.61 -0.12 12.68
CA PHE A 133 -7.17 -1.29 13.33
C PHE A 133 -6.23 -1.93 14.36
N ILE A 134 -4.93 -2.01 14.04
CA ILE A 134 -3.92 -2.55 14.97
C ILE A 134 -3.35 -1.48 15.94
N GLY A 135 -3.97 -0.29 16.00
CA GLY A 135 -3.63 0.75 16.97
C GLY A 135 -2.39 1.57 16.65
N ILE A 136 -1.86 1.52 15.42
CA ILE A 136 -0.77 2.39 14.98
C ILE A 136 -1.31 3.80 14.74
N LYS A 137 -0.71 4.79 15.41
CA LYS A 137 -1.11 6.21 15.34
C LYS A 137 -0.15 7.10 14.55
N THR A 138 0.84 6.50 13.88
CA THR A 138 1.81 7.23 13.07
C THR A 138 1.11 8.01 11.96
N PRO A 139 1.34 9.33 11.82
CA PRO A 139 0.77 10.12 10.74
C PRO A 139 1.37 9.74 9.38
N PHE A 140 0.52 9.74 8.36
CA PHE A 140 0.85 9.37 6.99
C PHE A 140 0.89 10.59 6.06
N PHE A 141 1.83 10.57 5.11
CA PHE A 141 2.00 11.59 4.08
C PHE A 141 2.32 10.95 2.73
N PHE A 142 1.99 11.61 1.63
CA PHE A 142 2.48 11.23 0.31
C PHE A 142 3.67 12.08 -0.08
N SER A 143 4.70 11.45 -0.63
CA SER A 143 5.88 12.18 -1.11
C SER A 143 5.54 13.17 -2.22
N SER A 144 4.61 12.80 -3.10
CA SER A 144 4.14 13.64 -4.21
C SER A 144 3.38 14.90 -3.77
N GLN A 145 2.90 14.95 -2.53
CA GLN A 145 2.15 16.07 -1.96
C GLN A 145 3.04 17.03 -1.15
N LEU A 146 4.29 16.66 -0.89
CA LEU A 146 5.24 17.54 -0.21
C LEU A 146 5.74 18.61 -1.20
N PRO A 147 5.85 19.89 -0.77
CA PRO A 147 6.25 21.01 -1.62
C PRO A 147 7.78 21.02 -1.90
N LEU A 148 8.32 19.89 -2.37
CA LEU A 148 9.75 19.68 -2.58
C LEU A 148 10.13 20.00 -4.03
N LYS A 149 11.11 20.89 -4.21
CA LYS A 149 11.68 21.23 -5.53
C LYS A 149 12.96 20.44 -5.77
N VAL A 150 12.85 19.17 -6.11
CA VAL A 150 14.03 18.30 -6.27
C VAL A 150 14.07 17.70 -7.67
N ALA A 151 15.20 17.87 -8.36
CA ALA A 151 15.44 17.39 -9.71
C ALA A 151 16.11 16.00 -9.79
N LYS A 152 16.64 15.47 -8.68
CA LYS A 152 17.37 14.20 -8.63
C LYS A 152 16.83 13.25 -7.55
N ALA A 153 16.61 11.99 -7.93
CA ALA A 153 16.07 10.96 -7.05
C ALA A 153 16.94 10.69 -5.80
N ASP A 154 18.27 10.76 -5.94
CA ASP A 154 19.22 10.37 -4.88
C ASP A 154 19.20 11.28 -3.65
N VAL A 155 18.72 12.53 -3.80
CA VAL A 155 18.61 13.51 -2.69
C VAL A 155 17.19 13.58 -2.16
N TYR A 156 16.22 13.00 -2.85
CA TYR A 156 14.79 13.18 -2.56
C TYR A 156 14.40 12.72 -1.15
N ASN A 157 14.94 11.59 -0.68
CA ASN A 157 14.70 11.10 0.68
C ASN A 157 15.31 12.02 1.75
N ALA A 158 16.47 12.60 1.48
CA ALA A 158 17.12 13.55 2.38
C ALA A 158 16.33 14.86 2.46
N GLU A 159 15.78 15.33 1.34
CA GLU A 159 14.92 16.53 1.27
C GLU A 159 13.59 16.33 2.01
N ILE A 160 12.96 15.16 1.90
CA ILE A 160 11.80 14.80 2.71
C ILE A 160 12.15 14.90 4.20
N ALA A 161 13.30 14.32 4.60
CA ALA A 161 13.72 14.36 5.99
C ALA A 161 14.04 15.79 6.47
N HIS A 162 14.63 16.62 5.60
CA HIS A 162 14.92 18.02 5.88
C HIS A 162 13.64 18.85 6.03
N PHE A 163 12.66 18.67 5.14
CA PHE A 163 11.37 19.34 5.17
C PHE A 163 10.65 19.16 6.51
N PHE A 164 10.52 17.91 6.99
CA PHE A 164 9.87 17.68 8.28
C PHE A 164 10.67 18.28 9.44
N ARG A 165 12.01 18.28 9.38
CA ARG A 165 12.82 18.92 10.43
C ARG A 165 12.61 20.43 10.51
N LEU A 166 12.43 21.12 9.37
CA LEU A 166 12.21 22.57 9.35
C LEU A 166 10.81 22.97 9.80
N MET A 167 9.80 22.18 9.42
CA MET A 167 8.40 22.53 9.66
C MET A 167 7.95 22.29 11.11
N ASN A 168 8.76 21.62 11.93
CA ASN A 168 8.46 21.28 13.33
C ASN A 168 7.11 20.56 13.53
N ILE A 169 6.58 19.98 12.45
CA ILE A 169 5.37 19.16 12.42
C ILE A 169 5.75 17.70 12.40
#